data_AF-A0A9R0JVZ0-F1
#
_entry.id   AF-A0A9R0JVZ0-F1
#
_cell.length_a   1.000
_cell.length_b   1.000
_cell.length_c   1.000
_cell.angle_alpha   90.00
_cell.angle_beta   90.00
_cell.angle_gamma   90.00
#
_symmetry.space_group_name_H-M   'P 1'
#
loop_
_entity.id
_entity.type
_entity.pdbx_description
1 polymer ?
#
loop_
_entity_poly.entity_id
_entity_poly.type
_entity_poly.pdbx_seq_one_letter_code
_entity_poly.pdbx_strand_id
1 'polypeptide(L)'
;MVYQGLDVGSAKPSPSDRKEVPHHLLDILHPSEEYSVGQFYDDARQATRDILKKGRVPIVTGGTGLYLRWFIYGKPHAPKASPDIATQVYAELENYQFSGDWDAAVKLVFEAGDPNTQSIPTNNWYRLRRSLEIIKSSGCPPSAFQLPYNSFKEQLNLAATDDYQNMDGVQGSQLKDLDYNYVCFFLTSPRRDLYRSIDLRCEDMLSGSDGILAEAKWLLDIGFLPNSNPSTRSIGYRQGMEYLLRCREQGGQSSAEEFFSFLFEFQKASRNFAKRQMTWFRNDPIYNWLDASKPLEKVLDFIHDAYHDQTTTLVVPESLRMKKDVANRQELKELQTYMTKNRYFVTHEDCADILTWIETEGNIAERLPIGECSTL
;
A
#
# COMPACT_ATOMS: atom_id res chain seq x y z
N MET A 1 5.43 -7.48 1.83
CA MET A 1 4.53 -7.55 3.01
C MET A 1 5.37 -7.87 4.22
N VAL A 2 5.21 -7.13 5.31
CA VAL A 2 6.06 -7.27 6.52
C VAL A 2 5.58 -8.38 7.46
N TYR A 3 4.33 -8.81 7.33
CA TYR A 3 3.69 -9.77 8.22
C TYR A 3 3.95 -11.22 7.80
N GLN A 4 4.35 -12.03 8.78
CA GLN A 4 4.49 -13.49 8.68
C GLN A 4 3.13 -14.15 8.37
N GLY A 5 3.14 -15.23 7.59
CA GLY A 5 1.95 -16.02 7.26
C GLY A 5 0.96 -15.38 6.28
N LEU A 6 1.20 -14.13 5.84
CA LEU A 6 0.38 -13.40 4.88
C LEU A 6 1.07 -13.34 3.50
N ASP A 7 1.31 -14.47 2.86
CA ASP A 7 2.13 -14.63 1.66
C ASP A 7 1.32 -14.49 0.36
N VAL A 8 0.27 -15.28 0.18
CA VAL A 8 -0.53 -15.37 -1.05
C VAL A 8 -1.25 -14.06 -1.29
N GLY A 9 -2.06 -13.59 -0.35
CA GLY A 9 -2.86 -12.37 -0.54
C GLY A 9 -2.02 -11.11 -0.73
N SER A 10 -0.74 -11.17 -0.35
CA SER A 10 0.19 -10.05 -0.48
C SER A 10 1.15 -10.17 -1.66
N ALA A 11 1.04 -11.25 -2.45
CA ALA A 11 1.96 -11.60 -3.52
C ALA A 11 3.43 -11.52 -3.10
N LYS A 12 3.76 -12.07 -1.91
CA LYS A 12 5.15 -12.19 -1.51
C LYS A 12 5.90 -13.10 -2.49
N PRO A 13 7.18 -12.81 -2.81
CA PRO A 13 8.01 -13.71 -3.62
C PRO A 13 8.04 -15.12 -3.02
N SER A 14 8.18 -16.13 -3.87
CA SER A 14 8.22 -17.53 -3.41
C SER A 14 9.49 -17.81 -2.58
N PRO A 15 9.51 -18.87 -1.76
CA PRO A 15 10.72 -19.25 -1.04
C PRO A 15 11.94 -19.52 -1.95
N SER A 16 11.73 -19.96 -3.20
CA SER A 16 12.80 -20.08 -4.20
C SER A 16 13.34 -18.72 -4.63
N ASP A 17 12.47 -17.75 -4.94
CA ASP A 17 12.90 -16.40 -5.35
C ASP A 17 13.68 -15.70 -4.23
N ARG A 18 13.24 -15.89 -2.97
CA ARG A 18 13.91 -15.30 -1.79
C ARG A 18 15.29 -15.90 -1.52
N LYS A 19 15.54 -17.15 -1.95
CA LYS A 19 16.87 -17.77 -1.88
C LYS A 19 17.82 -17.22 -2.94
N GLU A 20 17.29 -16.91 -4.12
CA GLU A 20 18.07 -16.34 -5.22
C GLU A 20 18.42 -14.86 -4.96
N VAL A 21 17.44 -14.07 -4.54
CA VAL A 21 17.61 -12.64 -4.23
C VAL A 21 17.15 -12.37 -2.80
N PRO A 22 18.06 -12.05 -1.87
CA PRO A 22 17.71 -11.74 -0.49
C PRO A 22 16.80 -10.50 -0.38
N HIS A 23 15.57 -10.71 0.06
CA HIS A 23 14.61 -9.63 0.32
C HIS A 23 14.68 -9.20 1.79
N HIS A 24 14.83 -7.90 2.03
CA HIS A 24 14.81 -7.33 3.37
C HIS A 24 13.38 -6.88 3.71
N LEU A 25 13.05 -6.76 5.00
CA LEU A 25 11.75 -6.29 5.50
C LEU A 25 10.55 -7.17 5.07
N LEU A 26 10.78 -8.45 4.80
CA LEU A 26 9.73 -9.46 4.68
C LEU A 26 9.72 -10.31 5.95
N ASP A 27 8.52 -10.68 6.43
CA ASP A 27 8.33 -11.58 7.57
C ASP A 27 9.02 -11.12 8.87
N ILE A 28 9.14 -9.82 9.04
CA ILE A 28 9.77 -9.20 10.21
C ILE A 28 8.81 -8.97 11.38
N LEU A 29 7.50 -9.18 11.17
CA LEU A 29 6.46 -8.94 12.16
C LEU A 29 5.39 -10.04 12.18
N HIS A 30 4.84 -10.30 13.36
CA HIS A 30 3.59 -11.02 13.52
C HIS A 30 2.39 -10.14 13.11
N PRO A 31 1.27 -10.69 12.57
CA PRO A 31 0.12 -9.88 12.16
C PRO A 31 -0.56 -9.04 13.26
N SER A 32 -0.27 -9.30 14.53
CA SER A 32 -0.74 -8.50 15.67
C SER A 32 0.03 -7.19 15.83
N GLU A 33 1.22 -7.10 15.28
CA GLU A 33 2.11 -5.97 15.48
C GLU A 33 1.77 -4.82 14.53
N GLU A 34 1.97 -3.59 14.98
CA GLU A 34 1.78 -2.41 14.14
C GLU A 34 3.07 -2.03 13.41
N TYR A 35 2.94 -1.67 12.13
CA TYR A 35 4.05 -1.14 11.34
C TYR A 35 3.72 0.24 10.79
N SER A 36 4.61 1.20 11.06
CA SER A 36 4.43 2.59 10.64
C SER A 36 5.40 2.96 9.52
N VAL A 37 5.06 4.00 8.76
CA VAL A 37 5.97 4.56 7.76
C VAL A 37 7.27 5.11 8.38
N GLY A 38 7.21 5.57 9.64
CA GLY A 38 8.40 6.00 10.38
C GLY A 38 9.35 4.84 10.67
N GLN A 39 8.79 3.68 11.06
CA GLN A 39 9.55 2.45 11.27
C GLN A 39 10.15 1.92 9.96
N PHE A 40 9.34 1.87 8.89
CA PHE A 40 9.83 1.54 7.55
C PHE A 40 11.00 2.42 7.13
N TYR A 41 10.93 3.73 7.36
CA TYR A 41 12.03 4.62 7.06
C TYR A 41 13.29 4.17 7.79
N ASP A 42 13.25 3.98 9.11
CA ASP A 42 14.44 3.60 9.88
C ASP A 42 15.01 2.24 9.43
N ASP A 43 14.16 1.24 9.26
CA ASP A 43 14.55 -0.13 8.89
C ASP A 43 15.07 -0.21 7.45
N ALA A 44 14.40 0.45 6.49
CA ALA A 44 14.83 0.47 5.09
C ALA A 44 16.15 1.23 4.93
N ARG A 45 16.35 2.33 5.67
CA ARG A 45 17.62 3.07 5.68
C ARG A 45 18.74 2.24 6.30
N GLN A 46 18.46 1.47 7.34
CA GLN A 46 19.43 0.53 7.91
C GLN A 46 19.82 -0.57 6.91
N ALA A 47 18.83 -1.24 6.31
CA ALA A 47 19.08 -2.27 5.28
C ALA A 47 19.89 -1.70 4.10
N THR A 48 19.57 -0.49 3.65
CA THR A 48 20.30 0.21 2.58
C THR A 48 21.78 0.41 2.94
N ARG A 49 22.07 0.89 4.16
CA ARG A 49 23.46 1.04 4.63
C ARG A 49 24.19 -0.29 4.67
N ASP A 50 23.53 -1.35 5.11
CA ASP A 50 24.16 -2.68 5.22
C ASP A 50 24.42 -3.33 3.85
N ILE A 51 23.56 -3.08 2.87
CA ILE A 51 23.79 -3.50 1.48
C ILE A 51 24.97 -2.72 0.87
N LEU A 52 25.01 -1.40 1.05
CA LEU A 52 26.11 -0.55 0.55
C LEU A 52 27.45 -0.92 1.18
N LYS A 53 27.50 -1.20 2.49
CA LYS A 53 28.72 -1.65 3.19
C LYS A 53 29.29 -2.95 2.61
N LYS A 54 28.44 -3.79 1.99
CA LYS A 54 28.85 -5.03 1.31
C LYS A 54 29.28 -4.80 -0.15
N GLY A 55 29.36 -3.55 -0.61
CA GLY A 55 29.68 -3.19 -1.99
C GLY A 55 28.59 -3.58 -3.00
N ARG A 56 27.33 -3.68 -2.54
CA ARG A 56 26.18 -4.05 -3.38
C ARG A 56 25.27 -2.86 -3.60
N VAL A 57 24.45 -2.94 -4.65
CA VAL A 57 23.46 -1.92 -5.01
C VAL A 57 22.13 -2.20 -4.30
N PRO A 58 21.61 -1.29 -3.46
CA PRO A 58 20.29 -1.42 -2.87
C PRO A 58 19.21 -1.19 -3.92
N ILE A 59 18.30 -2.16 -4.08
CA ILE A 59 17.10 -2.03 -4.91
C ILE A 59 15.89 -2.03 -3.97
N VAL A 60 15.13 -0.94 -3.96
CA VAL A 60 13.91 -0.82 -3.17
C VAL A 60 12.71 -1.04 -4.08
N THR A 61 11.98 -2.13 -3.84
CA THR A 61 10.79 -2.49 -4.61
C THR A 61 9.53 -2.36 -3.76
N GLY A 62 8.45 -1.85 -4.36
CA GLY A 62 7.18 -1.69 -3.66
C GLY A 62 6.31 -0.61 -4.31
N GLY A 63 5.06 -0.53 -3.87
CA GLY A 63 4.08 0.40 -4.43
C GLY A 63 3.40 1.31 -3.41
N THR A 64 3.90 1.35 -2.17
CA THR A 64 3.33 2.19 -1.11
C THR A 64 3.92 3.59 -1.19
N GLY A 65 3.26 4.48 -1.91
CA GLY A 65 3.80 5.80 -2.26
C GLY A 65 4.24 6.67 -1.08
N LEU A 66 3.53 6.65 0.05
CA LEU A 66 3.93 7.39 1.25
C LEU A 66 5.26 6.88 1.84
N TYR A 67 5.46 5.57 1.81
CA TYR A 67 6.66 4.91 2.34
C TYR A 67 7.88 5.27 1.49
N LEU A 68 7.76 5.12 0.17
CA LEU A 68 8.83 5.49 -0.75
C LEU A 68 9.14 6.99 -0.72
N ARG A 69 8.12 7.85 -0.58
CA ARG A 69 8.33 9.29 -0.42
C ARG A 69 9.18 9.60 0.82
N TRP A 70 8.88 8.99 1.97
CA TRP A 70 9.68 9.23 3.18
C TRP A 70 11.09 8.65 3.03
N PHE A 71 11.22 7.49 2.39
CA PHE A 71 12.53 6.89 2.14
C PHE A 71 13.43 7.78 1.27
N ILE A 72 12.88 8.34 0.18
CA ILE A 72 13.60 9.18 -0.78
C ILE A 72 13.92 10.56 -0.20
N TYR A 73 12.90 11.24 0.32
CA TYR A 73 13.00 12.67 0.66
C TYR A 73 13.26 12.92 2.15
N GLY A 74 13.09 11.90 3.00
CA GLY A 74 13.14 12.02 4.45
C GLY A 74 11.75 12.02 5.09
N LYS A 75 11.71 11.62 6.37
CA LYS A 75 10.53 11.69 7.22
C LYS A 75 10.44 13.03 7.97
N PRO A 76 9.24 13.56 8.24
CA PRO A 76 9.09 14.74 9.09
C PRO A 76 9.57 14.45 10.52
N HIS A 77 10.08 15.47 11.20
CA HIS A 77 10.47 15.41 12.62
C HIS A 77 9.28 15.55 13.58
N ALA A 78 8.12 15.01 13.20
CA ALA A 78 6.94 15.00 14.06
C ALA A 78 7.09 13.92 15.15
N PRO A 79 6.85 14.22 16.43
CA PRO A 79 7.03 13.25 17.50
C PRO A 79 6.01 12.11 17.42
N LYS A 80 6.43 10.91 17.80
CA LYS A 80 5.52 9.79 18.06
C LYS A 80 4.85 10.03 19.42
N ALA A 81 3.55 9.81 19.51
CA ALA A 81 2.86 9.88 20.80
C ALA A 81 3.34 8.76 21.72
N SER A 82 3.51 9.07 23.02
CA SER A 82 3.67 8.04 24.03
C SER A 82 2.38 7.23 24.16
N PRO A 83 2.42 5.98 24.70
CA PRO A 83 1.22 5.21 24.97
C PRO A 83 0.19 5.97 25.81
N ASP A 84 0.62 6.71 26.83
CA ASP A 84 -0.26 7.51 27.67
C ASP A 84 -0.99 8.61 26.89
N ILE A 85 -0.26 9.33 26.03
CA ILE A 85 -0.85 10.38 25.17
C ILE A 85 -1.82 9.74 24.18
N ALA A 86 -1.45 8.61 23.56
CA ALA A 86 -2.31 7.92 22.60
C ALA A 86 -3.62 7.46 23.26
N THR A 87 -3.55 6.87 24.46
CA THR A 87 -4.73 6.46 25.25
C THR A 87 -5.58 7.65 25.66
N GLN A 88 -4.95 8.73 26.14
CA GLN A 88 -5.67 9.96 26.50
C GLN A 88 -6.43 10.54 25.29
N VAL A 89 -5.75 10.66 24.15
CA VAL A 89 -6.35 11.19 22.92
C VAL A 89 -7.48 10.29 22.42
N TYR A 90 -7.33 8.98 22.52
CA TYR A 90 -8.39 8.05 22.19
C TYR A 90 -9.63 8.29 23.06
N ALA A 91 -9.46 8.36 24.38
CA ALA A 91 -10.56 8.62 25.31
C ALA A 91 -11.25 9.97 25.06
N GLU A 92 -10.50 11.02 24.70
CA GLU A 92 -11.04 12.34 24.37
C GLU A 92 -11.91 12.33 23.10
N LEU A 93 -11.60 11.46 22.11
CA LEU A 93 -12.30 11.42 20.83
C LEU A 93 -13.34 10.29 20.71
N GLU A 94 -13.28 9.27 21.57
CA GLU A 94 -14.09 8.05 21.47
C GLU A 94 -15.59 8.35 21.46
N ASN A 95 -16.07 9.20 22.36
CA ASN A 95 -17.50 9.55 22.44
C ASN A 95 -18.00 10.25 21.17
N TYR A 96 -17.20 11.16 20.60
CA TYR A 96 -17.54 11.85 19.36
C TYR A 96 -17.53 10.88 18.17
N GLN A 97 -16.54 9.97 18.13
CA GLN A 97 -16.46 8.95 17.10
C GLN A 97 -17.64 7.99 17.19
N PHE A 98 -18.07 7.61 18.40
CA PHE A 98 -19.21 6.74 18.63
C PHE A 98 -20.55 7.40 18.25
N SER A 99 -20.74 8.68 18.61
CA SER A 99 -21.95 9.44 18.26
C SER A 99 -21.97 9.90 16.79
N GLY A 100 -20.83 9.87 16.11
CA GLY A 100 -20.67 10.41 14.75
C GLY A 100 -20.62 11.94 14.71
N ASP A 101 -20.39 12.61 15.84
CA ASP A 101 -20.33 14.07 15.94
C ASP A 101 -18.96 14.60 15.49
N TRP A 102 -18.76 14.56 14.16
CA TRP A 102 -17.53 14.98 13.51
C TRP A 102 -17.22 16.45 13.74
N ASP A 103 -18.22 17.32 13.65
CA ASP A 103 -18.02 18.77 13.72
C ASP A 103 -17.57 19.21 15.13
N ALA A 104 -18.12 18.60 16.18
CA ALA A 104 -17.66 18.86 17.54
C ALA A 104 -16.23 18.35 17.77
N ALA A 105 -15.86 17.21 17.22
CA ALA A 105 -14.49 16.70 17.30
C ALA A 105 -13.49 17.59 16.55
N VAL A 106 -13.85 18.07 15.34
CA VAL A 106 -13.04 19.04 14.59
C VAL A 106 -12.84 20.32 15.38
N LYS A 107 -13.89 20.82 16.03
CA LYS A 107 -13.81 22.00 16.90
C LYS A 107 -12.88 21.76 18.08
N LEU A 108 -12.96 20.61 18.76
CA LEU A 108 -12.06 20.25 19.86
C LEU A 108 -10.59 20.29 19.44
N VAL A 109 -10.24 19.67 18.30
CA VAL A 109 -8.85 19.65 17.83
C VAL A 109 -8.39 21.02 17.31
N PHE A 110 -9.31 21.81 16.75
CA PHE A 110 -9.03 23.20 16.35
C PHE A 110 -8.66 24.04 17.58
N GLU A 111 -9.47 23.97 18.63
CA GLU A 111 -9.25 24.68 19.90
C GLU A 111 -7.98 24.18 20.62
N ALA A 112 -7.60 22.92 20.43
CA ALA A 112 -6.33 22.39 20.92
C ALA A 112 -5.10 22.97 20.19
N GLY A 113 -5.25 23.57 19.01
CA GLY A 113 -4.20 24.34 18.34
C GLY A 113 -3.87 23.94 16.90
N ASP A 114 -4.64 23.08 16.23
CA ASP A 114 -4.47 22.83 14.79
C ASP A 114 -5.41 23.70 13.94
N PRO A 115 -4.90 24.73 13.25
CA PRO A 115 -5.73 25.61 12.42
C PRO A 115 -6.24 24.93 11.14
N ASN A 116 -5.68 23.77 10.78
CA ASN A 116 -5.99 23.08 9.52
C ASN A 116 -7.03 21.96 9.67
N THR A 117 -7.67 21.81 10.82
CA THR A 117 -8.64 20.72 11.06
C THR A 117 -9.81 20.74 10.07
N GLN A 118 -10.24 21.91 9.60
CA GLN A 118 -11.27 22.05 8.57
C GLN A 118 -10.89 21.47 7.20
N SER A 119 -9.58 21.33 6.92
CA SER A 119 -9.08 20.71 5.68
C SER A 119 -9.05 19.18 5.75
N ILE A 120 -9.24 18.60 6.94
CA ILE A 120 -9.29 17.16 7.13
C ILE A 120 -10.60 16.64 6.51
N PRO A 121 -10.56 15.67 5.59
CA PRO A 121 -11.77 15.10 5.01
C PRO A 121 -12.71 14.57 6.09
N THR A 122 -14.02 14.80 5.92
CA THR A 122 -15.06 14.37 6.85
C THR A 122 -14.91 12.90 7.25
N ASN A 123 -15.11 12.60 8.53
CA ASN A 123 -14.99 11.28 9.15
C ASN A 123 -13.59 10.64 9.06
N ASN A 124 -12.55 11.41 8.74
CA ASN A 124 -11.16 10.94 8.83
C ASN A 124 -10.64 11.02 10.28
N TRP A 125 -11.26 10.23 11.16
CA TRP A 125 -10.93 10.14 12.58
C TRP A 125 -9.46 9.83 12.83
N TYR A 126 -8.82 9.05 11.96
CA TYR A 126 -7.39 8.78 12.04
C TYR A 126 -6.55 10.06 11.94
N ARG A 127 -6.79 10.91 10.93
CA ARG A 127 -6.03 12.17 10.76
C ARG A 127 -6.32 13.16 11.87
N LEU A 128 -7.57 13.23 12.32
CA LEU A 128 -7.97 14.11 13.42
C LEU A 128 -7.30 13.70 14.73
N ARG A 129 -7.35 12.40 15.06
CA ARG A 129 -6.65 11.81 16.21
C ARG A 129 -5.15 12.05 16.15
N ARG A 130 -4.53 11.81 14.98
CA ARG A 130 -3.09 12.01 14.79
C ARG A 130 -2.70 13.49 14.97
N SER A 131 -3.56 14.42 14.58
CA SER A 131 -3.32 15.85 14.83
C SER A 131 -3.27 16.15 16.32
N LEU A 132 -4.29 15.71 17.07
CA LEU A 132 -4.35 15.92 18.52
C LEU A 132 -3.19 15.24 19.27
N GLU A 133 -2.79 14.03 18.85
CA GLU A 133 -1.60 13.34 19.36
C GLU A 133 -0.32 14.18 19.19
N ILE A 134 -0.11 14.78 18.02
CA ILE A 134 1.07 15.62 17.75
C ILE A 134 1.04 16.87 18.64
N ILE A 135 -0.10 17.56 18.72
CA ILE A 135 -0.28 18.74 19.58
C ILE A 135 0.04 18.40 21.03
N LYS A 136 -0.53 17.33 21.59
CA LYS A 136 -0.27 16.95 22.98
C LYS A 136 1.17 16.49 23.21
N SER A 137 1.81 15.93 22.19
CA SER A 137 3.22 15.49 22.29
C SER A 137 4.22 16.63 22.17
N SER A 138 3.88 17.73 21.48
CA SER A 138 4.86 18.75 21.11
C SER A 138 4.47 20.20 21.43
N GLY A 139 3.20 20.45 21.77
CA GLY A 139 2.62 21.79 21.86
C GLY A 139 2.46 22.52 20.52
N CYS A 140 2.64 21.83 19.39
CA CYS A 140 2.58 22.45 18.05
C CYS A 140 1.67 21.65 17.12
N PRO A 141 1.02 22.29 16.14
CA PRO A 141 0.19 21.58 15.16
C PRO A 141 1.05 20.74 14.19
N PRO A 142 0.46 19.75 13.49
CA PRO A 142 1.17 18.97 12.47
C PRO A 142 1.83 19.83 11.39
N SER A 143 1.25 20.98 11.05
CA SER A 143 1.79 21.91 10.06
C SER A 143 3.12 22.55 10.46
N ALA A 144 3.48 22.56 11.75
CA ALA A 144 4.78 23.03 12.22
C ALA A 144 5.93 22.07 11.85
N PHE A 145 5.61 20.81 11.52
CA PHE A 145 6.58 19.80 11.15
C PHE A 145 6.66 19.69 9.62
N GLN A 146 7.61 20.42 9.04
CA GLN A 146 7.78 20.46 7.60
C GLN A 146 8.03 19.06 7.02
N LEU A 147 7.24 18.70 5.99
CA LEU A 147 7.50 17.52 5.18
C LEU A 147 8.67 17.84 4.23
N PRO A 148 9.80 17.11 4.27
CA PRO A 148 10.93 17.38 3.38
C PRO A 148 10.56 17.42 1.89
N TYR A 149 9.60 16.59 1.48
CA TYR A 149 9.04 16.59 0.13
C TYR A 149 8.44 17.93 -0.31
N ASN A 150 7.84 18.70 0.60
CA ASN A 150 7.25 19.99 0.23
C ASN A 150 8.34 21.00 -0.15
N SER A 151 9.43 21.04 0.62
CA SER A 151 10.60 21.87 0.30
C SER A 151 11.20 21.46 -1.05
N PHE A 152 11.30 20.16 -1.32
CA PHE A 152 11.76 19.65 -2.61
C PHE A 152 10.84 20.09 -3.77
N LYS A 153 9.52 20.02 -3.58
CA LYS A 153 8.54 20.45 -4.59
C LYS A 153 8.56 21.95 -4.84
N GLU A 154 8.73 22.77 -3.80
CA GLU A 154 8.89 24.22 -3.91
C GLU A 154 10.13 24.58 -4.74
N GLN A 155 11.26 23.93 -4.47
CA GLN A 155 12.50 24.11 -5.25
C GLN A 155 12.30 23.76 -6.73
N LEU A 156 11.66 22.63 -7.03
CA LEU A 156 11.32 22.25 -8.41
C LEU A 156 10.45 23.28 -9.11
N ASN A 157 9.43 23.80 -8.43
CA ASN A 157 8.54 24.80 -9.01
C ASN A 157 9.28 26.11 -9.30
N LEU A 158 10.17 26.54 -8.40
CA LEU A 158 11.00 27.73 -8.60
C LEU A 158 11.95 27.56 -9.79
N ALA A 159 12.60 26.41 -9.91
CA ALA A 159 13.42 26.08 -11.07
C ALA A 159 12.62 26.06 -12.39
N ALA A 160 11.40 25.53 -12.37
CA ALA A 160 10.53 25.49 -13.54
C ALA A 160 10.02 26.88 -13.97
N THR A 161 9.90 27.85 -13.04
CA THR A 161 9.49 29.22 -13.38
C THR A 161 10.60 30.06 -14.02
N ASP A 162 11.87 29.69 -13.85
CA ASP A 162 13.00 30.36 -14.51
C ASP A 162 13.24 29.83 -15.95
N ASP A 163 12.68 28.66 -16.29
CA ASP A 163 12.95 27.90 -17.53
C ASP A 163 11.73 27.77 -18.47
N TYR A 164 10.95 28.84 -18.66
CA TYR A 164 9.74 28.90 -19.51
C TYR A 164 9.96 28.69 -21.04
N GLN A 165 10.95 27.91 -21.48
CA GLN A 165 11.18 27.60 -22.90
C GLN A 165 11.26 26.12 -23.34
N ASN A 166 11.24 25.09 -22.49
CA ASN A 166 11.13 23.70 -23.01
C ASN A 166 10.56 22.68 -22.01
N MET A 167 9.26 22.40 -22.14
CA MET A 167 8.52 21.38 -21.37
C MET A 167 8.61 19.98 -22.02
N ASP A 168 9.82 19.48 -22.26
CA ASP A 168 10.05 18.06 -22.59
C ASP A 168 11.31 17.46 -21.96
N GLY A 169 11.87 18.15 -20.96
CA GLY A 169 12.98 17.66 -20.15
C GLY A 169 13.27 18.66 -19.06
N VAL A 170 12.47 18.67 -17.98
CA VAL A 170 12.73 19.55 -16.85
C VAL A 170 13.93 18.98 -16.09
N GLN A 171 14.97 19.82 -16.13
CA GLN A 171 16.37 19.55 -15.85
C GLN A 171 16.63 19.41 -14.34
N GLY A 172 17.65 18.62 -14.01
CA GLY A 172 18.20 18.49 -12.66
C GLY A 172 19.01 19.72 -12.25
N SER A 173 18.34 20.85 -11.99
CA SER A 173 18.96 22.00 -11.32
C SER A 173 18.84 21.83 -9.80
N GLN A 174 19.95 21.41 -9.18
CA GLN A 174 20.31 21.51 -7.76
C GLN A 174 19.14 21.56 -6.75
N LEU A 175 18.34 20.50 -6.72
CA LEU A 175 17.54 20.17 -5.54
C LEU A 175 18.51 19.87 -4.39
N LYS A 176 18.20 20.29 -3.16
CA LYS A 176 19.00 19.94 -1.97
C LYS A 176 19.46 18.48 -2.07
N ASP A 177 20.78 18.25 -1.93
CA ASP A 177 21.41 16.94 -2.10
C ASP A 177 20.59 15.87 -1.38
N LEU A 178 19.88 15.05 -2.16
CA LEU A 178 19.31 13.83 -1.65
C LEU A 178 20.47 12.99 -1.10
N ASP A 179 20.21 12.29 -0.01
CA ASP A 179 21.25 11.52 0.68
C ASP A 179 21.73 10.29 -0.09
N TYR A 180 21.05 9.93 -1.18
CA TYR A 180 21.49 8.99 -2.19
C TYR A 180 21.20 9.52 -3.60
N ASN A 181 21.94 8.98 -4.58
CA ASN A 181 21.57 9.12 -5.99
C ASN A 181 20.48 8.09 -6.32
N TYR A 182 19.24 8.55 -6.48
CA TYR A 182 18.11 7.69 -6.76
C TYR A 182 17.81 7.61 -8.25
N VAL A 183 17.76 6.39 -8.79
CA VAL A 183 17.20 6.11 -10.12
C VAL A 183 15.84 5.44 -9.93
N CYS A 184 14.77 6.23 -10.01
CA CYS A 184 13.42 5.76 -9.70
C CYS A 184 12.65 5.40 -10.98
N PHE A 185 12.07 4.20 -11.00
CA PHE A 185 11.20 3.73 -12.07
C PHE A 185 9.80 3.41 -11.54
N PHE A 186 8.79 3.74 -12.33
CA PHE A 186 7.41 3.28 -12.12
C PHE A 186 7.02 2.38 -13.28
N LEU A 187 6.94 1.08 -13.01
CA LEU A 187 6.58 0.05 -13.99
C LEU A 187 5.06 -0.07 -14.07
N THR A 188 4.48 0.13 -15.25
CA THR A 188 3.04 -0.03 -15.46
C THR A 188 2.75 -0.48 -16.89
N SER A 189 1.58 -1.07 -17.10
CA SER A 189 1.07 -1.44 -18.42
C SER A 189 -0.15 -0.57 -18.77
N PRO A 190 -0.67 -0.62 -20.00
CA PRO A 190 -1.96 -0.01 -20.34
C PRO A 190 -3.04 -0.44 -19.35
N ARG A 191 -3.90 0.50 -18.92
CA ARG A 191 -4.78 0.27 -17.76
C ARG A 191 -5.71 -0.92 -17.90
N ARG A 192 -6.18 -1.20 -19.12
CA ARG A 192 -7.02 -2.35 -19.41
C ARG A 192 -6.29 -3.69 -19.17
N ASP A 193 -5.05 -3.78 -19.62
CA ASP A 193 -4.23 -4.98 -19.45
C ASP A 193 -3.79 -5.15 -18.00
N LEU A 194 -3.51 -4.04 -17.31
CA LEU A 194 -3.25 -4.03 -15.87
C LEU A 194 -4.47 -4.52 -15.09
N TYR A 195 -5.69 -4.04 -15.39
CA TYR A 195 -6.92 -4.49 -14.73
C TYR A 195 -7.18 -5.97 -14.99
N ARG A 196 -6.98 -6.43 -16.24
CA ARG A 196 -7.09 -7.84 -16.57
C ARG A 196 -6.10 -8.70 -15.77
N SER A 197 -4.85 -8.27 -15.67
CA SER A 197 -3.82 -8.99 -14.91
C SER A 197 -4.11 -9.01 -13.42
N ILE A 198 -4.67 -7.92 -12.88
CA ILE A 198 -5.13 -7.85 -11.48
C ILE A 198 -6.25 -8.86 -11.25
N ASP A 199 -7.23 -8.92 -12.15
CA ASP A 199 -8.39 -9.80 -12.02
C ASP A 199 -7.97 -11.27 -12.07
N LEU A 200 -7.11 -11.64 -13.02
CA LEU A 200 -6.54 -12.99 -13.12
C LEU A 200 -5.74 -13.36 -11.87
N ARG A 201 -4.91 -12.44 -11.36
CA ARG A 201 -4.15 -12.69 -10.14
C ARG A 201 -5.05 -12.89 -8.91
N CYS A 202 -6.18 -12.19 -8.83
CA CYS A 202 -7.16 -12.44 -7.77
C CYS A 202 -7.75 -13.86 -7.86
N GLU A 203 -7.97 -14.40 -9.06
CA GLU A 203 -8.37 -15.80 -9.24
C GLU A 203 -7.25 -16.77 -8.86
N ASP A 204 -6.02 -16.48 -9.27
CA ASP A 204 -4.84 -17.31 -8.95
C ASP A 204 -4.66 -17.42 -7.43
N MET A 205 -4.91 -16.33 -6.69
CA MET A 205 -4.85 -16.31 -5.21
C MET A 205 -5.92 -17.16 -4.53
N LEU A 206 -7.00 -17.51 -5.24
CA LEU A 206 -8.08 -18.37 -4.73
C LEU A 206 -7.91 -19.83 -5.12
N SER A 207 -6.92 -20.15 -5.95
CA SER A 207 -6.69 -21.50 -6.42
C SER A 207 -5.96 -22.33 -5.36
N GLY A 208 -6.43 -23.56 -5.14
CA GLY A 208 -5.83 -24.51 -4.19
C GLY A 208 -6.29 -24.34 -2.74
N SER A 209 -5.92 -25.31 -1.88
CA SER A 209 -6.26 -25.34 -0.45
C SER A 209 -5.51 -24.31 0.39
N ASP A 210 -4.32 -23.90 -0.05
CA ASP A 210 -3.43 -22.97 0.68
C ASP A 210 -3.52 -21.54 0.12
N GLY A 211 -4.68 -21.18 -0.45
CA GLY A 211 -4.92 -19.87 -1.06
C GLY A 211 -5.17 -18.76 -0.04
N ILE A 212 -5.53 -17.58 -0.54
CA ILE A 212 -5.81 -16.39 0.30
C ILE A 212 -6.93 -16.62 1.33
N LEU A 213 -7.89 -17.51 1.04
CA LEU A 213 -8.95 -17.85 2.00
C LEU A 213 -8.41 -18.65 3.18
N ALA A 214 -7.38 -19.48 3.00
CA ALA A 214 -6.72 -20.17 4.11
C ALA A 214 -5.97 -19.19 5.01
N GLU A 215 -5.25 -18.22 4.44
CA GLU A 215 -4.58 -17.16 5.21
C GLU A 215 -5.60 -16.26 5.94
N ALA A 216 -6.71 -15.92 5.29
CA ALA A 216 -7.79 -15.16 5.91
C ALA A 216 -8.49 -15.94 7.04
N LYS A 217 -8.70 -17.25 6.85
CA LYS A 217 -9.19 -18.16 7.88
C LYS A 217 -8.24 -18.19 9.08
N TRP A 218 -6.95 -18.33 8.85
CA TRP A 218 -5.95 -18.31 9.92
C TRP A 218 -6.02 -17.03 10.75
N LEU A 219 -6.15 -15.86 10.11
CA LEU A 219 -6.33 -14.59 10.82
C LEU A 219 -7.59 -14.60 11.72
N LEU A 220 -8.70 -15.18 11.25
CA LEU A 220 -9.92 -15.33 12.05
C LEU A 220 -9.71 -16.32 13.22
N ASP A 221 -9.00 -17.41 12.99
CA ASP A 221 -8.79 -18.47 13.99
C ASP A 221 -7.91 -18.01 15.16
N ILE A 222 -6.92 -17.15 14.89
CA ILE A 222 -6.12 -16.51 15.94
C ILE A 222 -6.83 -15.33 16.62
N GLY A 223 -8.12 -15.12 16.31
CA GLY A 223 -9.01 -14.20 17.03
C GLY A 223 -9.08 -12.78 16.46
N PHE A 224 -8.51 -12.51 15.28
CA PHE A 224 -8.69 -11.20 14.67
C PHE A 224 -10.06 -11.05 14.03
N LEU A 225 -10.62 -9.84 14.14
CA LEU A 225 -11.79 -9.42 13.38
C LEU A 225 -11.36 -8.71 12.09
N PRO A 226 -12.17 -8.77 11.01
CA PRO A 226 -11.96 -7.93 9.84
C PRO A 226 -11.82 -6.46 10.26
N ASN A 227 -10.91 -5.73 9.62
CA ASN A 227 -10.64 -4.30 9.88
C ASN A 227 -10.10 -3.94 11.27
N SER A 228 -9.79 -4.91 12.14
CA SER A 228 -9.32 -4.65 13.51
C SER A 228 -7.95 -3.96 13.56
N ASN A 229 -7.06 -4.27 12.63
CA ASN A 229 -5.68 -3.77 12.60
C ASN A 229 -5.16 -3.59 11.15
N PRO A 230 -3.95 -3.07 10.93
CA PRO A 230 -3.44 -2.86 9.57
C PRO A 230 -3.31 -4.14 8.72
N SER A 231 -2.96 -5.28 9.32
CA SER A 231 -2.83 -6.55 8.58
C SER A 231 -4.18 -7.01 8.03
N THR A 232 -5.22 -7.06 8.86
CA THR A 232 -6.59 -7.46 8.49
C THR A 232 -7.34 -6.45 7.60
N ARG A 233 -6.87 -5.19 7.53
CA ARG A 233 -7.38 -4.19 6.56
C ARG A 233 -6.81 -4.35 5.16
N SER A 234 -5.78 -5.17 5.00
CA SER A 234 -5.12 -5.38 3.71
C SER A 234 -6.10 -5.97 2.69
N ILE A 235 -5.98 -5.51 1.44
CA ILE A 235 -6.85 -5.94 0.34
C ILE A 235 -6.69 -7.44 0.12
N GLY A 236 -7.79 -8.14 -0.11
CA GLY A 236 -7.83 -9.59 -0.20
C GLY A 236 -8.14 -10.21 1.16
N TYR A 237 -7.32 -9.94 2.18
CA TYR A 237 -7.56 -10.44 3.54
C TYR A 237 -8.86 -9.90 4.13
N ARG A 238 -9.11 -8.59 4.04
CA ARG A 238 -10.35 -7.99 4.55
C ARG A 238 -11.59 -8.63 3.93
N GLN A 239 -11.62 -8.71 2.59
CA GLN A 239 -12.74 -9.30 1.87
C GLN A 239 -12.90 -10.79 2.17
N GLY A 240 -11.80 -11.54 2.26
CA GLY A 240 -11.80 -12.96 2.58
C GLY A 240 -12.30 -13.21 4.01
N MET A 241 -11.85 -12.44 4.98
CA MET A 241 -12.31 -12.53 6.37
C MET A 241 -13.80 -12.15 6.50
N GLU A 242 -14.24 -11.06 5.85
CA GLU A 242 -15.66 -10.66 5.81
C GLU A 242 -16.55 -11.73 5.14
N TYR A 243 -16.03 -12.42 4.12
CA TYR A 243 -16.73 -13.52 3.47
C TYR A 243 -16.83 -14.75 4.38
N LEU A 244 -15.70 -15.23 4.92
CA LEU A 244 -15.66 -16.40 5.79
C LEU A 244 -16.43 -16.21 7.09
N LEU A 245 -16.43 -15.00 7.66
CA LEU A 245 -17.21 -14.70 8.86
C LEU A 245 -18.72 -14.86 8.59
N ARG A 246 -19.21 -14.36 7.44
CA ARG A 246 -20.61 -14.60 7.02
C ARG A 246 -20.91 -16.08 6.81
N CYS A 247 -19.99 -16.83 6.22
CA CYS A 247 -20.15 -18.28 6.06
C CYS A 247 -20.29 -18.98 7.42
N ARG A 248 -19.45 -18.61 8.42
CA ARG A 248 -19.52 -19.13 9.79
C ARG A 248 -20.86 -18.81 10.46
N GLU A 249 -21.37 -17.59 10.29
CA GLU A 249 -22.69 -17.17 10.80
C GLU A 249 -23.83 -18.00 10.18
N GLN A 250 -23.65 -18.49 8.95
CA GLN A 250 -24.57 -19.38 8.24
C GLN A 250 -24.31 -20.88 8.48
N GLY A 251 -23.52 -21.24 9.50
CA GLY A 251 -23.23 -22.64 9.82
C GLY A 251 -22.13 -23.28 8.96
N GLY A 252 -21.27 -22.47 8.34
CA GLY A 252 -20.17 -22.92 7.50
C GLY A 252 -20.56 -23.14 6.03
N GLN A 253 -21.66 -22.56 5.57
CA GLN A 253 -22.15 -22.72 4.20
C GLN A 253 -22.02 -21.41 3.41
N SER A 254 -21.95 -21.53 2.09
CA SER A 254 -22.04 -20.40 1.18
C SER A 254 -22.61 -20.82 -0.18
N SER A 255 -23.19 -19.88 -0.92
CA SER A 255 -23.64 -20.09 -2.29
C SER A 255 -22.62 -19.60 -3.33
N ALA A 256 -22.76 -20.07 -4.57
CA ALA A 256 -21.95 -19.59 -5.69
C ALA A 256 -22.10 -18.06 -5.87
N GLU A 257 -23.32 -17.52 -5.72
CA GLU A 257 -23.58 -16.09 -5.84
C GLU A 257 -22.83 -15.28 -4.79
N GLU A 258 -22.76 -15.76 -3.54
CA GLU A 258 -22.00 -15.11 -2.47
C GLU A 258 -20.50 -15.15 -2.73
N PHE A 259 -19.98 -16.28 -3.21
CA PHE A 259 -18.58 -16.41 -3.62
C PHE A 259 -18.24 -15.42 -4.74
N PHE A 260 -19.05 -15.36 -5.80
CA PHE A 260 -18.85 -14.42 -6.91
C PHE A 260 -18.96 -12.96 -6.47
N SER A 261 -19.83 -12.65 -5.51
CA SER A 261 -19.92 -11.33 -4.89
C SER A 261 -18.63 -10.97 -4.14
N PHE A 262 -18.08 -11.90 -3.36
CA PHE A 262 -16.77 -11.75 -2.72
C PHE A 262 -15.65 -11.52 -3.73
N LEU A 263 -15.52 -12.38 -4.75
CA LEU A 263 -14.49 -12.28 -5.78
C LEU A 263 -14.56 -10.94 -6.50
N PHE A 264 -15.77 -10.48 -6.85
CA PHE A 264 -15.98 -9.19 -7.48
C PHE A 264 -15.48 -8.03 -6.61
N GLU A 265 -15.81 -8.00 -5.32
CA GLU A 265 -15.36 -6.94 -4.41
C GLU A 265 -13.85 -7.00 -4.13
N PHE A 266 -13.25 -8.19 -4.11
CA PHE A 266 -11.80 -8.35 -4.03
C PHE A 266 -11.09 -7.76 -5.26
N GLN A 267 -11.50 -8.15 -6.47
CA GLN A 267 -10.95 -7.64 -7.73
C GLN A 267 -11.12 -6.12 -7.83
N LYS A 268 -12.32 -5.61 -7.54
CA LYS A 268 -12.63 -4.17 -7.55
C LYS A 268 -11.75 -3.39 -6.57
N ALA A 269 -11.55 -3.90 -5.35
CA ALA A 269 -10.67 -3.25 -4.37
C ALA A 269 -9.21 -3.22 -4.85
N SER A 270 -8.72 -4.31 -5.45
CA SER A 270 -7.37 -4.40 -6.03
C SER A 270 -7.17 -3.41 -7.18
N ARG A 271 -8.12 -3.30 -8.12
CA ARG A 271 -8.07 -2.31 -9.21
C ARG A 271 -8.09 -0.87 -8.69
N ASN A 272 -8.93 -0.60 -7.68
CA ASN A 272 -9.00 0.72 -7.04
C ASN A 272 -7.68 1.09 -6.36
N PHE A 273 -6.97 0.13 -5.77
CA PHE A 273 -5.66 0.36 -5.18
C PHE A 273 -4.61 0.67 -6.23
N ALA A 274 -4.53 -0.11 -7.31
CA ALA A 274 -3.63 0.17 -8.43
C ALA A 274 -3.86 1.57 -9.03
N LYS A 275 -5.13 1.97 -9.20
CA LYS A 275 -5.48 3.35 -9.63
C LYS A 275 -4.93 4.40 -8.66
N ARG A 276 -5.09 4.20 -7.34
CA ARG A 276 -4.56 5.13 -6.33
C ARG A 276 -3.03 5.22 -6.38
N GLN A 277 -2.34 4.10 -6.60
CA GLN A 277 -0.88 4.09 -6.77
C GLN A 277 -0.47 4.94 -7.97
N MET A 278 -1.07 4.72 -9.14
CA MET A 278 -0.80 5.53 -10.33
C MET A 278 -1.03 7.02 -10.08
N THR A 279 -2.15 7.39 -9.43
CA THR A 279 -2.43 8.79 -9.06
C THR A 279 -1.36 9.37 -8.13
N TRP A 280 -0.84 8.57 -7.19
CA TRP A 280 0.21 9.01 -6.27
C TRP A 280 1.53 9.28 -7.00
N PHE A 281 2.05 8.28 -7.73
CA PHE A 281 3.36 8.35 -8.37
C PHE A 281 3.39 9.33 -9.56
N ARG A 282 2.25 9.65 -10.16
CA ARG A 282 2.18 10.63 -11.26
C ARG A 282 2.61 12.03 -10.82
N ASN A 283 2.34 12.38 -9.56
CA ASN A 283 2.61 13.70 -9.01
C ASN A 283 4.03 13.85 -8.45
N ASP A 284 4.87 12.85 -8.63
CA ASP A 284 6.24 12.78 -8.09
C ASP A 284 7.23 12.66 -9.26
N PRO A 285 7.93 13.75 -9.63
CA PRO A 285 8.68 13.82 -10.88
C PRO A 285 9.91 12.94 -10.92
N ILE A 286 10.40 12.46 -9.76
CA ILE A 286 11.58 11.58 -9.67
C ILE A 286 11.37 10.24 -10.39
N TYR A 287 10.12 9.81 -10.59
CA TYR A 287 9.82 8.53 -11.23
C TYR A 287 9.81 8.63 -12.76
N ASN A 288 10.59 7.74 -13.38
CA ASN A 288 10.62 7.43 -14.80
C ASN A 288 9.60 6.34 -15.11
N TRP A 289 8.61 6.64 -15.95
CA TRP A 289 7.49 5.74 -16.21
C TRP A 289 7.80 4.79 -17.38
N LEU A 290 7.83 3.48 -17.10
CA LEU A 290 8.17 2.44 -18.06
C LEU A 290 6.99 1.53 -18.39
N ASP A 291 6.89 1.14 -19.66
CA ASP A 291 5.87 0.23 -20.19
C ASP A 291 6.26 -1.22 -19.92
N ALA A 292 5.71 -1.76 -18.84
CA ALA A 292 5.93 -3.13 -18.41
C ALA A 292 5.19 -4.17 -19.28
N SER A 293 4.41 -3.74 -20.29
CA SER A 293 3.85 -4.64 -21.31
C SER A 293 4.86 -5.02 -22.40
N LYS A 294 6.01 -4.35 -22.43
CA LYS A 294 7.11 -4.66 -23.36
C LYS A 294 7.89 -5.90 -22.90
N PRO A 295 8.67 -6.55 -23.80
CA PRO A 295 9.50 -7.69 -23.43
C PRO A 295 10.38 -7.40 -22.22
N LEU A 296 10.42 -8.33 -21.27
CA LEU A 296 11.08 -8.16 -19.98
C LEU A 296 12.55 -7.76 -20.14
N GLU A 297 13.24 -8.41 -21.06
CA GLU A 297 14.66 -8.19 -21.35
C GLU A 297 14.91 -6.73 -21.73
N LYS A 298 14.06 -6.14 -22.60
CA LYS A 298 14.20 -4.74 -23.00
C LYS A 298 14.02 -3.76 -21.84
N VAL A 299 13.12 -4.08 -20.91
CA VAL A 299 12.88 -3.24 -19.73
C VAL A 299 14.06 -3.37 -18.76
N LEU A 300 14.56 -4.59 -18.55
CA LEU A 300 15.71 -4.86 -17.67
C LEU A 300 17.00 -4.25 -18.22
N ASP A 301 17.29 -4.43 -19.51
CA ASP A 301 18.45 -3.84 -20.19
C ASP A 301 18.45 -2.32 -19.99
N PHE A 302 17.29 -1.67 -20.20
CA PHE A 302 17.18 -0.23 -19.98
C PHE A 302 17.42 0.19 -18.52
N ILE A 303 16.85 -0.52 -17.54
CA ILE A 303 17.08 -0.23 -16.11
C ILE A 303 18.55 -0.43 -15.74
N HIS A 304 19.17 -1.50 -16.26
CA HIS A 304 20.56 -1.83 -16.03
C HIS A 304 21.49 -0.77 -16.63
N ASP A 305 21.25 -0.38 -17.88
CA ASP A 305 22.04 0.64 -18.58
C ASP A 305 21.86 2.01 -17.91
N ALA A 306 20.64 2.36 -17.52
CA ALA A 306 20.34 3.60 -16.80
C ALA A 306 21.09 3.71 -15.46
N TYR A 307 21.39 2.60 -14.79
CA TYR A 307 22.19 2.59 -13.57
C TYR A 307 23.68 2.85 -13.86
N HIS A 308 24.19 2.35 -14.98
CA HIS A 308 25.60 2.49 -15.37
C HIS A 308 25.89 3.80 -16.12
N ASP A 309 24.85 4.44 -16.66
CA ASP A 309 24.95 5.73 -17.32
C ASP A 309 25.29 6.82 -16.28
N GLN A 310 26.49 7.40 -16.41
CA GLN A 310 26.97 8.49 -15.55
C GLN A 310 26.49 9.87 -16.03
N THR A 311 25.69 9.94 -17.09
CA THR A 311 25.12 11.20 -17.53
C THR A 311 24.01 11.66 -16.58
N THR A 312 23.93 12.97 -16.36
CA THR A 312 22.95 13.58 -15.44
C THR A 312 21.50 13.52 -15.95
N THR A 313 21.25 13.04 -17.17
CA THR A 313 19.93 13.12 -17.80
C THR A 313 19.49 11.77 -18.33
N LEU A 314 18.78 11.01 -17.50
CA LEU A 314 18.12 9.78 -17.91
C LEU A 314 16.92 10.08 -18.82
N VAL A 315 16.93 9.57 -20.05
CA VAL A 315 15.82 9.73 -21.01
C VAL A 315 15.22 8.38 -21.34
N VAL A 316 13.93 8.20 -21.03
CA VAL A 316 13.20 6.98 -21.40
C VAL A 316 12.91 6.95 -22.91
N PRO A 317 13.36 5.92 -23.65
CA PRO A 317 13.08 5.76 -25.07
C PRO A 317 11.58 5.69 -25.35
N GLU A 318 11.13 6.23 -26.49
CA GLU A 318 9.72 6.23 -26.86
C GLU A 318 9.11 4.80 -26.86
N SER A 319 9.89 3.80 -27.25
CA SER A 319 9.47 2.39 -27.26
C SER A 319 9.16 1.79 -25.88
N LEU A 320 9.68 2.38 -24.81
CA LEU A 320 9.49 1.94 -23.42
C LEU A 320 8.71 2.97 -22.58
N ARG A 321 8.37 4.13 -23.14
CA ARG A 321 7.79 5.24 -22.41
C ARG A 321 6.32 4.99 -22.10
N MET A 322 5.94 5.09 -20.83
CA MET A 322 4.54 5.21 -20.43
C MET A 322 4.13 6.67 -20.27
N LYS A 323 3.00 7.03 -20.88
CA LYS A 323 2.43 8.37 -20.73
C LYS A 323 1.94 8.55 -19.29
N LYS A 324 2.37 9.64 -18.64
CA LYS A 324 1.88 10.06 -17.31
C LYS A 324 0.41 10.50 -17.36
N ASP A 325 -0.01 11.04 -18.50
CA ASP A 325 -1.34 11.65 -18.68
C ASP A 325 -2.35 10.70 -19.34
N VAL A 326 -3.29 10.20 -18.52
CA VAL A 326 -4.43 9.35 -18.91
C VAL A 326 -5.64 10.20 -19.36
N ALA A 327 -5.43 11.41 -19.87
CA ALA A 327 -6.50 12.25 -20.40
C ALA A 327 -6.96 11.83 -21.81
N ASN A 328 -6.72 10.58 -22.20
CA ASN A 328 -7.25 10.05 -23.44
C ASN A 328 -8.72 9.66 -23.24
N ARG A 329 -9.65 10.44 -23.82
CA ARG A 329 -11.10 10.15 -23.80
C ARG A 329 -11.41 8.72 -24.24
N GLN A 330 -10.59 8.15 -25.12
CA GLN A 330 -10.77 6.79 -25.61
C GLN A 330 -10.47 5.74 -24.53
N GLU A 331 -9.37 5.90 -23.79
CA GLU A 331 -9.04 5.01 -22.67
C GLU A 331 -10.08 5.09 -21.55
N LEU A 332 -10.61 6.29 -21.27
CA LEU A 332 -11.72 6.45 -20.32
C LEU A 332 -12.99 5.72 -20.78
N LYS A 333 -13.35 5.78 -22.07
CA LYS A 333 -14.49 5.02 -22.63
C LYS A 333 -14.26 3.52 -22.55
N GLU A 334 -13.06 3.04 -22.87
CA GLU A 334 -12.71 1.62 -22.78
C GLU A 334 -12.75 1.10 -21.34
N LEU A 335 -12.36 1.94 -20.37
CA LEU A 335 -12.45 1.59 -18.94
C LEU A 335 -13.88 1.63 -18.41
N GLN A 336 -14.76 2.48 -18.96
CA GLN A 336 -16.18 2.52 -18.61
C GLN A 336 -16.91 1.24 -19.02
N THR A 337 -16.48 0.59 -20.10
CA THR A 337 -17.06 -0.67 -20.60
C THR A 337 -16.28 -1.91 -20.15
N TYR A 338 -15.26 -1.74 -19.30
CA TYR A 338 -14.48 -2.86 -18.80
C TYR A 338 -15.33 -3.77 -17.93
N MET A 339 -15.42 -5.03 -18.35
CA MET A 339 -16.04 -6.11 -17.59
C MET A 339 -14.96 -7.14 -17.26
N THR A 340 -14.90 -7.55 -15.98
CA THR A 340 -14.07 -8.68 -15.56
C THR A 340 -14.41 -9.89 -16.43
N LYS A 341 -13.38 -10.57 -16.94
CA LYS A 341 -13.51 -11.89 -17.59
C LYS A 341 -12.63 -12.87 -16.84
N ASN A 342 -13.26 -13.65 -15.97
CA ASN A 342 -12.60 -14.68 -15.19
C ASN A 342 -12.11 -15.82 -16.10
N ARG A 343 -10.99 -16.44 -15.71
CA ARG A 343 -10.41 -17.61 -16.38
C ARG A 343 -10.84 -18.92 -15.75
N TYR A 344 -10.91 -18.97 -14.42
CA TYR A 344 -11.18 -20.18 -13.65
C TYR A 344 -12.61 -20.23 -13.13
N PHE A 345 -13.16 -19.08 -12.72
CA PHE A 345 -14.50 -19.00 -12.14
C PHE A 345 -15.47 -18.37 -13.15
N VAL A 346 -15.99 -19.18 -14.08
CA VAL A 346 -16.87 -18.76 -15.18
C VAL A 346 -18.33 -19.16 -14.93
N THR A 347 -18.57 -20.36 -14.43
CA THR A 347 -19.90 -20.89 -14.06
C THR A 347 -20.01 -21.08 -12.55
N HIS A 348 -21.22 -21.39 -12.06
CA HIS A 348 -21.43 -21.68 -10.65
C HIS A 348 -20.74 -22.97 -10.21
N GLU A 349 -20.58 -23.96 -11.09
CA GLU A 349 -19.88 -25.21 -10.75
C GLU A 349 -18.38 -24.99 -10.49
N ASP A 350 -17.77 -23.98 -11.10
CA ASP A 350 -16.33 -23.73 -11.00
C ASP A 350 -15.84 -23.38 -9.57
N CYS A 351 -16.76 -23.00 -8.67
CA CYS A 351 -16.42 -22.71 -7.28
C CYS A 351 -16.74 -23.85 -6.29
N ALA A 352 -17.23 -25.01 -6.79
CA ALA A 352 -17.68 -26.11 -5.95
C ALA A 352 -16.62 -26.62 -4.96
N ASP A 353 -15.36 -26.69 -5.37
CA ASP A 353 -14.25 -27.12 -4.51
C ASP A 353 -14.04 -26.13 -3.36
N ILE A 354 -14.16 -24.82 -3.62
CA ILE A 354 -14.04 -23.79 -2.59
C ILE A 354 -15.21 -23.85 -1.62
N LEU A 355 -16.44 -24.03 -2.14
CA LEU A 355 -17.62 -24.15 -1.28
C LEU A 355 -17.51 -25.39 -0.37
N THR A 356 -17.06 -26.51 -0.92
CA THR A 356 -16.79 -27.74 -0.16
C THR A 356 -15.70 -27.51 0.91
N TRP A 357 -14.63 -26.79 0.57
CA TRP A 357 -13.59 -26.41 1.52
C TRP A 357 -14.12 -25.52 2.65
N ILE A 358 -15.03 -24.58 2.35
CA ILE A 358 -15.66 -23.73 3.38
C ILE A 358 -16.49 -24.58 4.37
N GLU A 359 -17.24 -25.55 3.85
CA GLU A 359 -18.07 -26.46 4.66
C GLU A 359 -17.23 -27.36 5.58
N THR A 360 -16.11 -27.87 5.07
CA THR A 360 -15.31 -28.88 5.76
C THR A 360 -14.22 -28.29 6.65
N GLU A 361 -13.51 -27.28 6.16
CA GLU A 361 -12.34 -26.71 6.81
C GLU A 361 -12.57 -25.26 7.25
N GLY A 362 -13.20 -24.43 6.41
CA GLY A 362 -13.40 -23.00 6.65
C GLY A 362 -14.14 -22.64 7.95
N ASN A 363 -14.97 -23.56 8.45
CA ASN A 363 -15.78 -23.41 9.66
C ASN A 363 -15.09 -23.87 10.96
N ILE A 364 -13.98 -24.62 10.88
CA ILE A 364 -13.32 -25.13 12.08
C ILE A 364 -12.55 -23.99 12.76
N ALA A 365 -13.14 -23.43 13.82
CA ALA A 365 -12.41 -22.71 14.84
C ALA A 365 -11.59 -23.74 15.62
N GLU A 366 -10.39 -24.07 15.14
CA GLU A 366 -9.41 -24.71 16.01
C GLU A 366 -9.13 -23.72 17.14
N ARG A 367 -9.77 -23.96 18.30
CA ARG A 367 -9.41 -23.27 19.54
C ARG A 367 -7.98 -23.66 19.86
N LEU A 368 -7.01 -22.88 19.35
CA LEU A 368 -5.67 -22.91 19.90
C LEU A 368 -5.80 -22.57 21.39
N PRO A 369 -5.32 -23.42 22.31
CA PRO A 369 -5.33 -23.09 23.72
C PRO A 369 -4.52 -21.81 23.88
N ILE A 370 -5.18 -20.76 24.38
CA ILE A 370 -4.54 -19.54 24.82
C ILE A 370 -3.56 -19.95 25.91
N GLY A 371 -2.29 -20.13 25.53
CA GLY A 371 -1.21 -20.33 26.47
C GLY A 371 -1.15 -19.11 27.35
N GLU A 372 -1.28 -19.34 28.66
CA GLU A 372 -1.05 -18.35 29.69
C GLU A 372 0.25 -17.60 29.38
N CYS A 373 0.13 -16.31 29.04
CA CYS A 373 1.26 -15.42 28.98
C CYS A 373 1.67 -15.14 30.43
N SER A 374 2.43 -16.07 31.00
CA SER A 374 3.07 -15.91 32.30
C SER A 374 4.08 -14.77 32.19
N THR A 375 3.84 -13.72 32.96
CA THR A 375 4.78 -12.66 33.32
C THR A 375 6.19 -13.19 33.54
N LEU A 376 7.15 -12.70 32.76
CA LEU A 376 8.54 -12.42 33.17
C LEU A 376 9.14 -11.33 32.27
#